data_AF-A0A965MI32-F1
#
_entry.id   AF-A0A965MI32-F1
#
_cell.length_a   1.000
_cell.length_b   1.000
_cell.length_c   1.000
_cell.angle_alpha   90.00
_cell.angle_beta   90.00
_cell.angle_gamma   90.00
#
_symmetry.space_group_name_H-M   'P 1'
#
loop_
_entity.id
_entity.type
_entity.pdbx_description
1 polymer ?
#
loop_
_entity_poly.entity_id
_entity_poly.type
_entity_poly.pdbx_seq_one_letter_code
_entity_poly.pdbx_strand_id
1 'polypeptide(L)'
;MLNAKAFTIATRESRLALWQAHHVQGLLQEQGFEIHILGMTTQGDQILDRSLSKVGGKGLFVKELEVALNEGKADLAVHSLKDVPMDMPYGFSLACVMVREDPRDAWVSSQYARLEDLPHGAVVGTSSLRRTILLRDLRPDLKIEPLRGNLDTRLR
;
A
#
# COMPACT_ATOMS: atom_id res chain seq x y z
N MET A 1 -27.43 -19.47 -21.85
CA MET A 1 -26.18 -19.29 -21.08
C MET A 1 -26.20 -17.86 -20.57
N LEU A 2 -26.33 -17.66 -19.25
CA LEU A 2 -26.16 -16.32 -18.68
C LEU A 2 -24.74 -15.89 -19.01
N ASN A 3 -24.56 -14.75 -19.70
CA ASN A 3 -23.23 -14.15 -19.87
C ASN A 3 -22.63 -14.00 -18.48
N ALA A 4 -21.56 -14.73 -18.17
CA ALA A 4 -20.80 -14.50 -16.96
C ALA A 4 -20.38 -13.02 -16.98
N LYS A 5 -20.79 -12.27 -15.97
CA LYS A 5 -20.46 -10.85 -15.91
C LYS A 5 -18.97 -10.76 -15.59
N ALA A 6 -18.18 -10.36 -16.57
CA ALA A 6 -16.76 -10.12 -16.41
C ALA A 6 -16.54 -8.79 -15.67
N PHE A 7 -15.60 -8.78 -14.73
CA PHE A 7 -15.16 -7.57 -14.03
C PHE A 7 -13.64 -7.41 -14.14
N THR A 8 -13.18 -6.17 -14.16
CA THR A 8 -11.76 -5.82 -14.19
C THR A 8 -11.37 -5.12 -12.89
N ILE A 9 -10.34 -5.65 -12.22
CA ILE A 9 -9.74 -5.08 -11.01
C ILE A 9 -8.55 -4.22 -11.40
N ALA A 10 -8.61 -2.92 -11.12
CA ALA A 10 -7.44 -2.03 -11.18
C ALA A 10 -6.57 -2.20 -9.92
N THR A 11 -5.25 -2.35 -10.10
CA THR A 11 -4.29 -2.46 -9.00
C THR A 11 -2.93 -1.90 -9.38
N ARG A 12 -2.09 -1.60 -8.38
CA ARG A 12 -0.68 -1.24 -8.60
C ARG A 12 0.14 -2.47 -8.99
N GLU A 13 1.20 -2.26 -9.76
CA GLU A 13 2.10 -3.34 -10.21
C GLU A 13 3.10 -3.84 -9.15
N SER A 14 3.15 -3.21 -7.97
CA SER A 14 3.98 -3.72 -6.89
C SER A 14 3.55 -5.13 -6.50
N ARG A 15 4.51 -6.02 -6.20
CA ARG A 15 4.25 -7.43 -5.87
C ARG A 15 3.18 -7.62 -4.78
N LEU A 16 3.17 -6.77 -3.75
CA LEU A 16 2.15 -6.82 -2.70
C LEU A 16 0.76 -6.42 -3.20
N ALA A 17 0.65 -5.38 -4.04
CA ALA A 17 -0.63 -4.95 -4.60
C ALA A 17 -1.21 -5.96 -5.59
N LEU A 18 -0.36 -6.61 -6.40
CA LEU A 18 -0.77 -7.73 -7.25
C LEU A 18 -1.25 -8.91 -6.41
N TRP A 19 -0.54 -9.26 -5.33
CA TRP A 19 -1.00 -10.31 -4.42
C TRP A 19 -2.37 -9.99 -3.81
N GLN A 20 -2.60 -8.74 -3.38
CA GLN A 20 -3.90 -8.29 -2.86
C GLN A 20 -5.01 -8.42 -3.92
N ALA A 21 -4.73 -8.00 -5.16
CA ALA A 21 -5.69 -8.10 -6.26
C ALA A 21 -5.99 -9.56 -6.63
N HIS A 22 -4.99 -10.44 -6.66
CA HIS A 22 -5.18 -11.88 -6.89
C HIS A 22 -5.97 -12.54 -5.76
N HIS A 23 -5.79 -12.12 -4.51
CA HIS A 23 -6.59 -12.61 -3.40
C HIS A 23 -8.08 -12.26 -3.58
N VAL A 24 -8.41 -11.02 -3.95
CA VAL A 24 -9.79 -10.61 -4.27
C VAL A 24 -10.32 -11.33 -5.51
N GLN A 25 -9.49 -11.49 -6.54
CA GLN A 25 -9.83 -12.22 -7.75
C GLN A 25 -10.27 -13.65 -7.43
N GLY A 26 -9.50 -14.39 -6.63
CA GLY A 26 -9.83 -15.76 -6.25
C GLY A 26 -11.19 -15.86 -5.54
N LEU A 27 -11.45 -14.97 -4.59
CA LEU A 27 -12.73 -14.95 -3.86
C LEU A 27 -13.92 -14.66 -4.78
N LEU A 28 -13.77 -13.75 -5.74
CA LEU A 28 -14.84 -13.46 -6.71
C LEU A 28 -15.03 -14.58 -7.74
N GLN A 29 -13.94 -15.25 -8.14
CA GLN A 29 -14.02 -16.42 -9.02
C GLN A 29 -14.74 -17.60 -8.36
N GLU A 30 -14.56 -17.80 -7.04
CA GLU A 30 -15.33 -18.78 -6.26
C GLU A 30 -16.84 -18.50 -6.27
N GLN A 31 -17.25 -17.25 -6.45
CA GLN A 31 -18.65 -16.86 -6.61
C GLN A 31 -19.15 -16.98 -8.07
N GLY A 32 -18.32 -17.46 -9.00
CA GLY A 32 -18.67 -17.67 -10.40
C GLY A 32 -18.50 -16.44 -11.31
N PHE A 33 -17.78 -15.41 -10.87
CA PHE A 33 -17.47 -14.26 -11.72
C PHE A 33 -16.21 -14.49 -12.56
N GLU A 34 -16.21 -13.97 -13.79
CA GLU A 34 -14.99 -13.84 -14.59
C GLU A 34 -14.28 -12.55 -14.16
N ILE A 35 -12.99 -12.64 -13.81
CA ILE A 35 -12.25 -11.53 -13.23
C ILE A 35 -10.90 -11.34 -13.93
N HIS A 36 -10.67 -10.15 -14.45
CA HIS A 36 -9.39 -9.71 -15.02
C HIS A 36 -8.66 -8.75 -14.08
N ILE A 37 -7.33 -8.68 -14.20
CA ILE A 37 -6.50 -7.74 -13.45
C ILE A 37 -5.88 -6.75 -14.44
N LEU A 38 -6.07 -5.46 -14.16
CA LEU A 38 -5.43 -4.35 -14.81
C LEU A 38 -4.33 -3.80 -13.88
N GLY A 39 -3.09 -4.22 -14.14
CA GLY A 39 -1.92 -3.65 -13.47
C GLY A 39 -1.62 -2.24 -13.98
N MET A 40 -1.36 -1.31 -13.07
CA MET A 40 -1.07 0.09 -13.38
C MET A 40 0.16 0.58 -12.62
N THR A 41 1.03 1.32 -13.29
CA THR A 41 2.11 2.07 -12.65
C THR A 41 1.56 3.42 -12.18
N THR A 42 1.83 3.83 -10.93
CA THR A 42 1.42 5.15 -10.41
C THR A 42 2.58 6.15 -10.41
N GLN A 43 2.31 7.46 -10.44
CA GLN A 43 3.37 8.47 -10.27
C GLN A 43 4.11 8.31 -8.93
N GLY A 44 3.44 7.84 -7.88
CA GLY A 44 4.06 7.53 -6.61
C GLY A 44 5.09 6.39 -6.67
N ASP A 45 5.01 5.50 -7.67
CA ASP A 45 6.03 4.49 -7.95
C ASP A 45 7.25 5.07 -8.68
N GLN A 46 7.06 6.16 -9.44
CA GLN A 46 8.11 6.81 -10.23
C GLN A 46 8.87 7.90 -9.45
N ILE A 47 8.23 8.54 -8.45
CA ILE A 47 8.84 9.61 -7.66
C ILE A 47 9.46 9.05 -6.36
N LEU A 48 10.67 8.49 -6.47
CA LEU A 48 11.44 8.03 -5.31
C LEU A 48 12.25 9.17 -4.63
N ASP A 49 12.57 10.24 -5.36
CA ASP A 49 13.57 11.26 -4.99
C ASP A 49 13.04 12.52 -4.26
N ARG A 50 11.75 12.61 -3.93
CA ARG A 50 11.21 13.79 -3.21
C ARG A 50 10.42 13.42 -1.96
N SER A 51 10.68 14.12 -0.86
CA SER A 51 9.95 13.95 0.40
C SER A 51 8.45 14.09 0.17
N LEU A 52 7.67 13.16 0.73
CA LEU A 52 6.20 13.15 0.73
C LEU A 52 5.67 14.42 1.43
N SER A 53 6.46 15.00 2.35
CA SER A 53 6.13 16.29 2.97
C SER A 53 6.26 17.49 2.03
N LYS A 54 7.05 17.37 0.94
CA LYS A 54 7.22 18.41 -0.08
C LYS A 54 6.30 18.23 -1.29
N VAL A 55 5.85 16.99 -1.54
CA VAL A 55 4.83 16.70 -2.57
C VAL A 55 3.47 16.72 -1.87
N GLY A 56 2.98 17.92 -1.58
CA GLY A 56 1.61 18.09 -1.10
C GLY A 56 0.62 17.48 -2.09
N GLY A 57 -0.05 16.41 -1.68
CA GLY A 57 -1.03 15.73 -2.53
C GLY A 57 -1.55 14.47 -1.87
N LYS A 58 -2.57 14.61 -1.00
CA LYS A 58 -3.44 13.48 -0.63
C LYS A 58 -3.93 12.85 -1.95
N GLY A 59 -3.59 11.59 -2.24
CA GLY A 59 -4.11 10.87 -3.43
C GLY A 59 -3.10 10.42 -4.50
N LEU A 60 -1.78 10.58 -4.29
CA LEU A 60 -0.72 10.22 -5.28
C LEU A 60 -0.70 8.75 -5.77
N PHE A 61 -1.35 7.83 -5.06
CA PHE A 61 -1.43 6.41 -5.46
C PHE A 61 -2.83 5.99 -5.92
N VAL A 62 -3.81 6.88 -5.79
CA VAL A 62 -5.23 6.56 -5.98
C VAL A 62 -5.75 7.19 -7.27
N LYS A 63 -5.16 8.31 -7.70
CA LYS A 63 -5.61 9.07 -8.87
C LYS A 63 -5.60 8.26 -10.17
N GLU A 64 -4.58 7.45 -10.43
CA GLU A 64 -4.52 6.65 -11.65
C GLU A 64 -5.56 5.53 -11.66
N LEU A 65 -5.81 4.92 -10.50
CA LEU A 65 -6.83 3.88 -10.35
C LEU A 65 -8.24 4.48 -10.46
N GLU A 66 -8.48 5.65 -9.88
CA GLU A 66 -9.71 6.44 -10.03
C GLU A 66 -9.98 6.80 -11.50
N VAL A 67 -8.94 7.19 -12.25
CA VAL A 67 -9.07 7.46 -13.69
C VAL A 67 -9.48 6.19 -14.45
N ALA A 68 -8.89 5.03 -14.15
CA ALA A 68 -9.27 3.77 -14.80
C ALA A 68 -10.74 3.40 -14.52
N LEU A 69 -11.20 3.60 -13.29
CA LEU A 69 -12.60 3.40 -12.91
C LEU A 69 -13.53 4.38 -13.64
N ASN A 70 -13.19 5.66 -13.67
CA ASN A 70 -14.02 6.69 -14.29
C ASN A 70 -14.09 6.57 -15.82
N GLU A 71 -13.04 6.08 -16.45
CA GLU A 71 -13.00 5.80 -17.90
C GLU A 71 -13.62 4.44 -18.27
N GLY A 72 -14.12 3.67 -17.30
CA GLY A 72 -14.71 2.34 -17.53
C GLY A 72 -13.70 1.28 -17.97
N LYS A 73 -12.40 1.50 -17.73
CA LYS A 73 -11.33 0.51 -17.96
C LYS A 73 -11.27 -0.54 -16.85
N ALA A 74 -11.82 -0.22 -15.68
CA ALA A 74 -11.94 -1.12 -14.55
C ALA A 74 -13.28 -0.92 -13.84
N ASP A 75 -13.74 -1.95 -13.14
CA ASP A 75 -15.00 -1.95 -12.40
C ASP A 75 -14.78 -1.76 -10.90
N LEU A 76 -13.63 -2.19 -10.37
CA LEU A 76 -13.24 -1.97 -8.99
C LEU A 76 -11.72 -1.77 -8.86
N ALA A 77 -11.30 -1.16 -7.76
CA ALA A 77 -9.89 -1.02 -7.41
C ALA A 77 -9.61 -1.70 -6.06
N VAL A 78 -8.45 -2.35 -5.95
CA VAL A 78 -8.00 -3.01 -4.71
C VAL A 78 -6.85 -2.22 -4.10
N HIS A 79 -6.97 -1.88 -2.83
CA HIS A 79 -6.00 -1.09 -2.09
C HIS A 79 -5.69 -1.68 -0.72
N SER A 80 -4.48 -1.43 -0.23
CA SER A 80 -4.23 -1.43 1.21
C SER A 80 -5.02 -0.29 1.85
N LEU A 81 -5.90 -0.59 2.80
CA LEU A 81 -6.85 0.40 3.36
C LEU A 81 -6.16 1.64 3.95
N LYS A 82 -4.95 1.48 4.51
CA LYS A 82 -4.16 2.59 5.06
C LYS A 82 -3.76 3.66 4.02
N ASP A 83 -3.81 3.31 2.74
CA ASP A 83 -3.42 4.16 1.61
C ASP A 83 -4.65 4.80 0.94
N VAL A 84 -5.87 4.48 1.38
CA VAL A 84 -7.13 5.09 0.92
C VAL A 84 -7.32 6.43 1.64
N PRO A 85 -7.70 7.51 0.93
CA PRO A 85 -7.95 8.81 1.55
C PRO A 85 -9.13 8.73 2.53
N MET A 86 -9.09 9.59 3.54
CA MET A 86 -10.17 9.72 4.53
C MET A 86 -11.47 10.22 3.87
N ASP A 87 -11.34 11.21 3.00
CA ASP A 87 -12.45 11.75 2.20
C ASP A 87 -12.43 11.06 0.83
N MET A 88 -13.49 10.32 0.52
CA MET A 88 -13.65 9.71 -0.80
C MET A 88 -14.00 10.78 -1.83
N PRO A 89 -13.34 10.81 -3.01
CA PRO A 89 -13.71 11.74 -4.06
C PRO A 89 -15.13 11.44 -4.56
N TYR A 90 -15.82 12.48 -5.02
CA TYR A 90 -17.16 12.35 -5.57
C TYR A 90 -17.22 11.31 -6.69
N GLY A 91 -18.25 10.46 -6.68
CA GLY A 91 -18.41 9.37 -7.65
C GLY A 91 -17.76 8.04 -7.24
N PHE A 92 -16.95 8.03 -6.18
CA PHE A 92 -16.36 6.81 -5.65
C PHE A 92 -16.91 6.47 -4.26
N SER A 93 -16.88 5.19 -3.92
CA SER A 93 -17.24 4.70 -2.59
C SER A 93 -16.33 3.55 -2.18
N LEU A 94 -16.05 3.46 -0.87
CA LEU A 94 -15.41 2.27 -0.31
C LEU A 94 -16.47 1.18 -0.16
N ALA A 95 -16.60 0.35 -1.19
CA ALA A 95 -17.68 -0.64 -1.26
C ALA A 95 -17.48 -1.86 -0.34
N CYS A 96 -16.24 -2.19 0.01
CA CYS A 96 -15.92 -3.39 0.79
C CYS A 96 -14.65 -3.19 1.62
N VAL A 97 -14.66 -3.75 2.84
CA VAL A 97 -13.47 -3.94 3.67
C VAL A 97 -13.36 -5.43 3.99
N MET A 98 -12.23 -6.03 3.62
CA MET A 98 -11.99 -7.45 3.82
C MET A 98 -11.67 -7.77 5.28
N VAL A 99 -11.64 -9.08 5.60
CA VAL A 99 -11.16 -9.57 6.89
C VAL A 99 -9.75 -9.03 7.15
N ARG A 100 -9.55 -8.48 8.35
CA ARG A 100 -8.32 -7.79 8.71
C ARG A 100 -7.23 -8.80 9.06
N GLU A 101 -6.11 -8.71 8.37
CA GLU A 101 -4.86 -9.38 8.74
C GLU A 101 -4.21 -8.75 9.99
N ASP A 102 -3.10 -9.33 10.47
CA ASP A 102 -2.36 -8.81 11.60
C ASP A 102 -2.01 -7.31 11.42
N PRO A 103 -2.51 -6.42 12.31
CA PRO A 103 -2.32 -4.98 12.15
C PRO A 103 -1.00 -4.46 12.75
N ARG A 104 -0.17 -5.32 13.34
CA ARG A 104 1.04 -4.90 14.07
C ARG A 104 2.15 -4.44 13.12
N ASP A 105 3.01 -3.56 13.63
CA ASP A 105 4.30 -3.30 13.00
C ASP A 105 5.25 -4.48 13.28
N ALA A 106 6.11 -4.81 12.31
CA ALA A 106 7.14 -5.84 12.47
C ALA A 106 8.53 -5.19 12.62
N TRP A 107 9.34 -5.76 13.51
CA TRP A 107 10.77 -5.47 13.57
C TRP A 107 11.52 -6.32 12.54
N VAL A 108 12.40 -5.69 11.76
CA VAL A 108 13.19 -6.37 10.73
C VAL A 108 14.63 -5.92 10.86
N SER A 109 15.51 -6.87 11.17
CA SER A 109 16.95 -6.66 11.26
C SER A 109 17.68 -7.96 10.98
N SER A 110 18.83 -7.89 10.32
CA SER A 110 19.72 -9.03 10.08
C SER A 110 20.67 -9.30 11.24
N GLN A 111 20.82 -8.35 12.18
CA GLN A 111 21.84 -8.41 13.24
C GLN A 111 21.24 -8.44 14.65
N TYR A 112 20.12 -7.75 14.88
CA TYR A 112 19.56 -7.53 16.22
C TYR A 112 18.14 -8.08 16.29
N ALA A 113 17.89 -9.00 17.23
CA ALA A 113 16.60 -9.67 17.34
C ALA A 113 15.48 -8.71 17.78
N ARG A 114 15.82 -7.69 18.59
CA ARG A 114 14.87 -6.75 19.17
C ARG A 114 15.36 -5.31 19.03
N LEU A 115 14.43 -4.35 19.13
CA LEU A 115 14.74 -2.91 19.16
C LEU A 115 15.68 -2.56 20.34
N GLU A 116 15.50 -3.24 21.47
CA GLU A 116 16.27 -3.04 22.69
C GLU A 116 17.75 -3.38 22.53
N ASP A 117 18.05 -4.35 21.67
CA ASP A 117 19.40 -4.86 21.44
C ASP A 117 20.27 -3.90 20.61
N LEU A 118 19.67 -2.84 20.05
CA LEU A 118 20.38 -1.85 19.25
C LEU A 118 21.40 -1.06 20.09
N PRO A 119 22.65 -0.90 19.60
CA PRO A 119 23.63 -0.06 20.26
C PRO A 119 23.18 1.40 20.31
N HIS A 120 23.77 2.17 21.21
CA HIS A 120 23.48 3.59 21.34
C HIS A 120 23.75 4.33 20.02
N GLY A 121 22.79 5.15 19.57
CA GLY A 121 22.95 5.92 18.33
C GLY A 121 22.78 5.11 17.04
N ALA A 122 22.24 3.89 17.12
CA ALA A 122 21.95 3.06 15.95
C ALA A 122 20.96 3.71 14.99
N VAL A 123 21.01 3.29 13.72
CA VAL A 123 20.16 3.81 12.65
C VAL A 123 18.94 2.90 12.46
N VAL A 124 17.74 3.49 12.37
CA VAL A 124 16.50 2.78 12.02
C VAL A 124 15.82 3.44 10.83
N GLY A 125 15.54 2.66 9.78
CA GLY A 125 14.93 3.15 8.55
C GLY A 125 13.40 3.16 8.60
N THR A 126 12.77 4.34 8.58
CA THR A 126 11.31 4.48 8.38
C THR A 126 10.95 5.87 7.86
N SER A 127 10.08 5.94 6.85
CA SER A 127 9.45 7.20 6.41
C SER A 127 8.09 7.49 7.07
N SER A 128 7.63 6.64 8.00
CA SER A 128 6.35 6.82 8.67
C SER A 128 6.51 7.71 9.90
N LEU A 129 5.89 8.90 9.88
CA LEU A 129 5.89 9.81 11.03
C LEU A 129 5.32 9.15 12.29
N ARG A 130 4.27 8.33 12.15
CA ARG A 130 3.71 7.53 13.25
C ARG A 130 4.78 6.69 13.93
N ARG A 131 5.57 5.94 13.15
CA ARG A 131 6.64 5.09 13.70
C ARG A 131 7.78 5.93 14.26
N THR A 132 8.16 7.01 13.59
CA THR A 132 9.23 7.91 14.05
C THR A 132 8.94 8.48 15.44
N ILE A 133 7.72 8.95 15.70
CA ILE A 133 7.34 9.52 17.00
C ILE A 133 7.42 8.43 18.08
N LEU A 134 6.84 7.25 17.83
CA LEU A 134 6.84 6.14 18.78
C LEU A 134 8.27 5.64 19.09
N LEU A 135 9.13 5.54 18.07
CA LEU A 135 10.52 5.10 18.26
C LEU A 135 11.33 6.12 19.05
N ARG A 136 11.14 7.42 18.82
CA ARG A 136 11.85 8.47 19.56
C ARG A 136 11.42 8.59 21.02
N ASP A 137 10.16 8.29 21.31
CA ASP A 137 9.66 8.23 22.67
C ASP A 137 10.30 7.06 23.44
N LEU A 138 10.39 5.88 22.82
CA LEU A 138 10.97 4.68 23.42
C LEU A 138 12.50 4.70 23.49
N ARG A 139 13.17 5.20 22.45
CA ARG A 139 14.63 5.21 22.29
C ARG A 139 15.08 6.55 21.68
N PRO A 140 15.19 7.61 22.50
CA PRO A 140 15.56 8.95 22.04
C PRO A 140 16.94 9.05 21.37
N ASP A 141 17.81 8.07 21.61
CA ASP A 141 19.16 8.02 21.06
C ASP A 141 19.22 7.56 19.59
N LEU A 142 18.18 6.91 19.07
CA LEU A 142 18.21 6.34 17.72
C LEU A 142 18.22 7.41 16.63
N LYS A 143 19.02 7.17 15.60
CA LYS A 143 19.03 7.95 14.36
C LYS A 143 17.96 7.39 13.42
N ILE A 144 16.85 8.11 13.29
CA ILE A 144 15.76 7.68 12.40
C ILE A 144 15.95 8.29 11.01
N GLU A 145 16.20 7.42 10.02
CA GLU A 145 16.45 7.82 8.63
C GLU A 145 15.27 7.46 7.72
N PRO A 146 14.97 8.28 6.69
CA PRO A 146 13.88 7.99 5.77
C PRO A 146 14.22 6.76 4.91
N LEU A 147 13.32 5.78 4.92
CA LEU A 147 13.40 4.58 4.08
C LEU A 147 12.18 4.51 3.15
N ARG A 148 12.42 4.39 1.84
CA ARG A 148 11.41 4.43 0.77
C ARG A 148 11.50 3.21 -0.14
N GLY A 149 10.56 3.11 -1.07
CA GLY A 149 10.41 1.97 -1.96
C GLY A 149 9.40 0.94 -1.46
N ASN A 150 9.15 -0.06 -2.31
CA ASN A 150 8.35 -1.24 -2.01
C ASN A 150 9.09 -2.18 -1.04
N LEU A 151 8.47 -3.30 -0.65
CA LEU A 151 9.07 -4.24 0.31
C LEU A 151 10.44 -4.75 -0.17
N ASP A 152 10.54 -5.18 -1.42
CA ASP A 152 11.76 -5.78 -1.97
C ASP A 152 12.93 -4.79 -1.96
N THR A 153 12.70 -3.53 -2.35
CA THR A 153 13.72 -2.47 -2.34
C THR A 153 14.16 -2.07 -0.94
N ARG A 154 13.31 -2.22 0.08
CA ARG A 154 13.67 -1.93 1.48
C ARG A 154 14.48 -3.04 2.14
N LEU A 155 14.37 -4.27 1.64
CA LEU A 155 15.07 -5.45 2.19
C LEU A 155 16.40 -5.74 1.51
N ARG A 156 16.70 -5.07 0.40
CA ARG A 156 17.97 -5.16 -0.32
C ARG A 156 19.07 -4.41 0.41
#